data_AF-A0A1S0TLQ5-F1
#
_entry.id   AF-A0A1S0TLQ5-F1
#
_cell.length_a   1.000
_cell.length_b   1.000
_cell.length_c   1.000
_cell.angle_alpha   90.00
_cell.angle_beta   90.00
_cell.angle_gamma   90.00
#
_symmetry.space_group_name_H-M   'P 1'
#
loop_
_entity.id
_entity.type
_entity.pdbx_description
1 polymer ?
#
loop_
_entity_poly.entity_id
_entity_poly.type
_entity_poly.pdbx_seq_one_letter_code
_entity_poly.pdbx_strand_id
1 'polypeptide(L)'
;MTVTRNGDIIILNGTNLISYRDGQKYREIKLPVVGKSLSAFANEEDLERIITLGRSNDVLFVFTNDLKPIEEIYYKNDAKETCNFAILHQKYYYISCQNAILQLSEVSLFKFLNA
;
A
#
# COMPACT_ATOMS: atom_id res chain seq x y z
N MET A 1 -9.67 -5.65 -0.82
CA MET A 1 -10.52 -4.58 -0.25
C MET A 1 -10.01 -4.24 1.13
N THR A 2 -10.26 -3.03 1.62
CA THR A 2 -10.01 -2.62 3.01
C THR A 2 -11.12 -1.67 3.47
N VAL A 3 -11.25 -1.48 4.77
CA VAL A 3 -12.19 -0.51 5.36
C VAL A 3 -11.36 0.54 6.09
N THR A 4 -11.67 1.81 5.86
CA THR A 4 -11.03 2.94 6.57
C THR A 4 -11.65 3.10 7.96
N ARG A 5 -10.97 3.81 8.87
CA ARG A 5 -11.53 4.13 10.19
C ARG A 5 -12.83 4.93 10.11
N ASN A 6 -13.03 5.69 9.05
CA ASN A 6 -14.26 6.46 8.82
C ASN A 6 -15.39 5.61 8.22
N GLY A 7 -15.18 4.30 8.01
CA GLY A 7 -16.18 3.39 7.47
C GLY A 7 -16.24 3.36 5.93
N ASP A 8 -15.37 4.09 5.23
CA ASP A 8 -15.30 4.01 3.77
C ASP A 8 -14.73 2.65 3.36
N ILE A 9 -15.32 2.05 2.32
CA ILE A 9 -14.84 0.78 1.75
C ILE A 9 -13.97 1.11 0.55
N ILE A 10 -12.72 0.63 0.56
CA ILE A 10 -11.80 0.81 -0.56
C ILE A 10 -11.59 -0.53 -1.26
N ILE A 11 -11.82 -0.54 -2.57
CA ILE A 11 -11.69 -1.69 -3.43
C ILE A 11 -10.55 -1.44 -4.41
N LEU A 12 -9.63 -2.40 -4.47
CA LEU A 12 -8.62 -2.49 -5.51
C LEU A 12 -9.10 -3.47 -6.57
N ASN A 13 -9.27 -3.00 -7.81
CA ASN A 13 -9.69 -3.80 -8.96
C ASN A 13 -8.77 -3.53 -10.15
N GLY A 14 -7.82 -4.43 -10.40
CA GLY A 14 -6.81 -4.26 -11.45
C GLY A 14 -5.96 -3.02 -11.19
N THR A 15 -6.06 -2.02 -12.06
CA THR A 15 -5.39 -0.72 -11.89
C THR A 15 -6.21 0.29 -11.11
N ASN A 16 -7.47 0.01 -10.77
CA ASN A 16 -8.36 1.00 -10.21
C ASN A 16 -8.44 0.86 -8.69
N LEU A 17 -8.31 1.97 -7.98
CA LEU A 17 -8.56 2.07 -6.55
C LEU A 17 -9.80 2.92 -6.35
N ILE A 18 -10.85 2.33 -5.78
CA ILE A 18 -12.19 2.90 -5.71
C ILE A 18 -12.60 3.00 -4.25
N SER A 19 -12.95 4.20 -3.80
CA SER A 19 -13.52 4.45 -2.47
C SER A 19 -15.04 4.54 -2.57
N TYR A 20 -15.73 3.87 -1.65
CA TYR A 20 -17.16 3.92 -1.44
C TYR A 20 -17.45 4.52 -0.06
N ARG A 21 -18.34 5.52 -0.03
CA ARG A 21 -18.85 6.18 1.17
C ARG A 21 -20.36 6.03 1.19
N ASP A 22 -20.91 5.56 2.30
CA ASP A 22 -22.36 5.32 2.46
C ASP A 22 -22.97 4.47 1.33
N GLY A 23 -22.21 3.46 0.86
CA GLY A 23 -22.62 2.56 -0.22
C GLY A 23 -22.52 3.14 -1.64
N GLN A 24 -22.10 4.40 -1.79
CA GLN A 24 -21.96 5.06 -3.09
C GLN A 24 -20.49 5.25 -3.46
N LYS A 25 -20.18 5.19 -4.76
CA LYS A 25 -18.83 5.47 -5.26
C LYS A 25 -18.47 6.93 -4.99
N TYR A 26 -17.51 7.16 -4.11
CA TYR A 26 -17.06 8.49 -3.72
C TYR A 26 -15.91 8.98 -4.61
N ARG A 27 -14.90 8.13 -4.84
CA ARG A 27 -13.72 8.47 -5.64
C ARG A 27 -13.14 7.25 -6.33
N GLU A 28 -12.54 7.47 -7.49
CA GLU A 28 -11.72 6.47 -8.19
C GLU A 28 -10.43 7.12 -8.65
N ILE A 29 -9.34 6.37 -8.52
CA ILE A 29 -8.05 6.71 -9.12
C ILE A 29 -7.52 5.52 -9.90
N LYS A 30 -6.70 5.79 -10.91
CA LYS A 30 -6.04 4.77 -11.72
C LYS A 30 -4.56 4.73 -11.38
N LEU A 31 -4.09 3.58 -10.92
CA LEU A 31 -2.69 3.26 -10.70
C LEU A 31 -2.00 3.06 -12.06
N PRO A 32 -0.70 3.39 -12.16
CA PRO A 32 0.07 3.17 -13.39
C PRO A 32 0.31 1.67 -13.67
N VAL A 33 0.11 0.82 -12.67
CA VAL A 33 0.26 -0.64 -12.75
C VAL A 33 -0.88 -1.37 -12.06
N VAL A 34 -1.04 -2.64 -12.37
CA VAL A 34 -1.99 -3.52 -11.66
C VAL A 34 -1.57 -3.61 -10.20
N GLY A 35 -2.49 -3.28 -9.29
CA GLY A 35 -2.28 -3.48 -7.86
C GLY A 35 -2.45 -4.95 -7.47
N LYS A 36 -1.71 -5.36 -6.46
CA LYS A 36 -1.66 -6.73 -5.93
C LYS A 36 -2.28 -6.84 -4.54
N SER A 37 -2.03 -5.86 -3.68
CA SER A 37 -2.57 -5.82 -2.32
C SER A 37 -3.03 -4.43 -1.96
N LEU A 38 -3.95 -4.36 -1.01
CA LEU A 38 -4.50 -3.12 -0.48
C LEU A 38 -4.59 -3.24 1.03
N SER A 39 -4.13 -2.23 1.75
CA SER A 39 -4.24 -2.16 3.19
C SER A 39 -4.46 -0.73 3.69
N ALA A 40 -5.06 -0.60 4.87
CA ALA A 40 -5.27 0.68 5.56
C ALA A 40 -4.61 0.63 6.94
N PHE A 41 -3.75 1.60 7.25
CA PHE A 41 -3.03 1.68 8.52
C PHE A 41 -2.85 3.13 8.94
N ALA A 42 -2.91 3.40 10.24
CA ALA A 42 -2.51 4.69 10.77
C ALA A 42 -0.99 4.75 10.94
N ASN A 43 -0.39 5.90 10.60
CA ASN A 43 1.00 6.19 10.92
C ASN A 43 1.14 6.61 12.41
N GLU A 44 2.35 6.98 12.84
CA GLU A 44 2.60 7.42 14.22
C GLU A 44 1.87 8.71 14.62
N GLU A 45 1.45 9.51 13.64
CA GLU A 45 0.66 10.73 13.84
C GLU A 45 -0.86 10.46 13.84
N ASP A 46 -1.24 9.18 13.91
CA ASP A 46 -2.61 8.68 13.85
C ASP A 46 -3.36 9.04 12.55
N LEU A 47 -2.61 9.39 11.50
CA LEU A 47 -3.16 9.67 10.19
C LEU A 47 -3.24 8.38 9.38
N GLU A 48 -4.46 8.01 8.98
CA GLU A 48 -4.70 6.82 8.19
C GLU A 48 -4.13 6.96 6.77
N ARG A 49 -3.48 5.88 6.32
CA ARG A 49 -2.82 5.71 5.03
C ARG A 49 -3.38 4.49 4.34
N ILE A 50 -3.63 4.64 3.04
CA ILE A 50 -4.04 3.54 2.18
C ILE A 50 -2.81 3.14 1.36
N ILE A 51 -2.43 1.89 1.47
CA ILE A 51 -1.19 1.37 0.89
C ILE A 51 -1.57 0.34 -0.16
N THR A 52 -1.05 0.53 -1.36
CA THR A 52 -1.22 -0.41 -2.47
C THR A 52 0.11 -0.89 -2.99
N LEU A 53 0.29 -2.21 -3.07
CA LEU A 53 1.47 -2.84 -3.66
C LEU A 53 1.22 -3.08 -5.16
N GLY A 54 2.14 -2.69 -6.03
CA GLY A 54 2.10 -3.03 -7.46
C GLY A 54 2.52 -4.49 -7.72
N ARG A 55 1.90 -5.16 -8.70
CA ARG A 55 2.14 -6.59 -8.98
C ARG A 55 3.54 -6.90 -9.52
N SER A 56 4.09 -6.02 -10.34
CA SER A 56 5.28 -6.32 -11.18
C SER A 56 6.38 -5.25 -11.10
N ASN A 57 6.18 -4.16 -10.36
CA ASN A 57 7.05 -2.98 -10.44
C ASN A 57 7.83 -2.65 -9.17
N ASP A 58 7.95 -3.57 -8.19
CA ASP A 58 8.61 -3.28 -6.90
C ASP A 58 8.24 -1.87 -6.40
N VAL A 59 6.93 -1.56 -6.42
CA VAL A 59 6.42 -0.21 -6.18
C VAL A 59 5.30 -0.25 -5.15
N LEU A 60 5.37 0.68 -4.22
CA LEU A 60 4.38 0.91 -3.18
C LEU A 60 3.76 2.29 -3.38
N PHE A 61 2.44 2.34 -3.49
CA PHE A 61 1.67 3.58 -3.57
C PHE A 61 1.03 3.88 -2.23
N VAL A 62 1.17 5.10 -1.76
CA VAL A 62 0.62 5.58 -0.49
C VAL A 62 -0.36 6.69 -0.76
N PHE A 63 -1.55 6.58 -0.19
CA PHE A 63 -2.61 7.56 -0.30
C PHE A 63 -3.12 7.97 1.08
N THR A 64 -3.77 9.13 1.13
CA THR A 64 -4.67 9.46 2.24
C THR A 64 -5.88 8.52 2.23
N ASN A 65 -6.66 8.48 3.31
CA ASN A 65 -7.95 7.78 3.36
C ASN A 65 -8.94 8.24 2.26
N ASP A 66 -8.89 9.51 1.86
CA ASP A 66 -9.65 10.04 0.71
C ASP A 66 -9.01 9.74 -0.68
N LEU A 67 -8.06 8.81 -0.78
CA LEU A 67 -7.34 8.45 -2.02
C LEU A 67 -6.57 9.62 -2.68
N LYS A 68 -6.08 10.60 -1.92
CA LYS A 68 -5.11 11.59 -2.44
C LYS A 68 -3.72 10.95 -2.43
N PRO A 69 -2.96 10.97 -3.55
CA PRO A 69 -1.59 10.45 -3.56
C PRO A 69 -0.71 11.21 -2.56
N ILE A 70 0.13 10.46 -1.85
CA ILE A 70 1.15 11.00 -0.94
C ILE A 70 2.52 10.63 -1.49
N GLU A 71 2.77 9.33 -1.68
CA GLU A 71 4.06 8.80 -2.09
C GLU A 71 3.93 7.66 -3.09
N GLU A 72 4.97 7.53 -3.92
CA GLU A 72 5.21 6.41 -4.80
C GLU A 72 6.66 5.96 -4.61
N ILE A 73 6.83 4.79 -3.99
CA ILE A 73 8.12 4.29 -3.55
C ILE A 73 8.51 3.13 -4.44
N TYR A 74 9.50 3.36 -5.30
CA TYR A 74 10.16 2.31 -6.07
C TYR A 74 11.29 1.71 -5.22
N TYR A 75 11.31 0.39 -5.14
CA TYR A 75 12.34 -0.35 -4.46
C TYR A 75 12.93 -1.41 -5.39
N LYS A 76 14.08 -1.98 -5.02
CA LYS A 76 14.64 -3.12 -5.73
C LYS A 76 14.53 -4.34 -4.84
N ASN A 77 13.93 -5.39 -5.36
CA ASN A 77 13.87 -6.67 -4.67
C ASN A 77 14.28 -7.77 -5.64
N ASP A 78 15.15 -8.68 -5.21
CA ASP A 78 15.50 -9.85 -6.02
C ASP A 78 14.38 -10.91 -5.99
N ALA A 79 13.51 -10.88 -4.97
CA ALA A 79 12.33 -11.73 -4.85
C ALA A 79 11.10 -11.15 -5.59
N LYS A 80 11.31 -10.55 -6.77
CA LYS A 80 10.25 -9.93 -7.60
C LYS A 80 9.02 -10.82 -7.74
N GLU A 81 7.85 -10.21 -7.80
CA GLU A 81 6.54 -10.89 -7.89
C GLU A 81 6.17 -11.81 -6.71
N THR A 82 7.08 -12.11 -5.78
CA THR A 82 6.79 -12.95 -4.60
C THR A 82 6.18 -12.17 -3.43
N CYS A 83 6.20 -10.83 -3.48
CA CYS A 83 5.68 -9.97 -2.42
C CYS A 83 4.15 -9.89 -2.43
N ASN A 84 3.49 -10.14 -1.31
CA ASN A 84 2.04 -10.39 -1.27
C ASN A 84 1.23 -9.29 -0.59
N PHE A 85 1.79 -8.62 0.42
CA PHE A 85 1.13 -7.51 1.08
C PHE A 85 2.15 -6.55 1.70
N ALA A 86 1.72 -5.32 1.92
CA ALA A 86 2.49 -4.30 2.62
C ALA A 86 1.68 -3.73 3.78
N ILE A 87 2.38 -3.44 4.88
CA ILE A 87 1.81 -2.76 6.05
C ILE A 87 2.71 -1.58 6.43
N LEU A 88 2.14 -0.60 7.10
CA LEU A 88 2.88 0.47 7.76
C LEU A 88 2.86 0.20 9.26
N HIS A 89 4.03 0.22 9.88
CA HIS A 89 4.16 0.21 11.34
C HIS A 89 5.29 1.15 11.73
N GLN A 90 5.01 2.03 12.69
CA GLN A 90 5.91 3.13 13.04
C GLN A 90 6.23 3.96 11.79
N LYS A 91 7.51 4.19 11.49
CA LYS A 91 8.00 4.92 10.31
C LYS A 91 8.48 4.02 9.17
N TYR A 92 8.07 2.76 9.17
CA TYR A 92 8.58 1.77 8.23
C TYR A 92 7.46 1.04 7.50
N TYR A 93 7.64 0.87 6.20
CA TYR A 93 6.83 -0.03 5.40
C TYR A 93 7.44 -1.43 5.48
N TYR A 94 6.62 -2.41 5.84
CA TYR A 94 7.01 -3.81 5.86
C TYR A 94 6.29 -4.54 4.73
N ILE A 95 7.05 -5.13 3.81
CA ILE A 95 6.52 -5.83 2.65
C ILE A 95 6.84 -7.31 2.83
N SER A 96 5.79 -8.12 2.94
CA SER A 96 5.92 -9.58 3.06
C SER A 96 6.16 -10.18 1.68
N CYS A 97 7.27 -10.89 1.53
CA CYS A 97 7.64 -11.67 0.36
C CYS A 97 7.87 -13.13 0.77
N GLN A 98 7.97 -14.06 -0.18
CA GLN A 98 7.87 -15.51 0.09
C GLN A 98 8.81 -16.00 1.21
N ASN A 99 10.07 -15.56 1.21
CA ASN A 99 11.08 -16.00 2.18
C ASN A 99 11.68 -14.85 3.01
N ALA A 100 11.09 -13.65 2.97
CA ALA A 100 11.66 -12.48 3.63
C ALA A 100 10.62 -11.39 3.91
N ILE A 101 10.91 -10.55 4.90
CA ILE A 101 10.21 -9.27 5.10
C ILE A 101 11.17 -8.15 4.71
N LEU A 102 10.78 -7.36 3.72
CA LEU A 102 11.49 -6.15 3.35
C LEU A 102 11.03 -5.02 4.26
N GLN A 103 11.98 -4.36 4.90
CA GLN A 103 11.73 -3.11 5.63
C GLN A 103 12.20 -1.92 4.77
N LEU A 104 11.27 -1.01 4.47
CA LEU A 104 11.55 0.25 3.79
C LEU A 104 11.40 1.40 4.80
N SER A 105 12.40 2.27 4.88
CA SER A 105 12.22 3.58 5.52
C SER A 105 11.68 4.61 4.52
N GLU A 106 11.02 5.66 5.01
CA GLU A 106 10.65 6.84 4.19
C GLU A 106 11.86 7.47 3.48
N VAL A 107 13.10 7.19 3.93
CA VAL A 107 14.36 7.75 3.41
C VAL A 107 15.08 6.79 2.45
N SER A 108 14.37 5.84 1.83
CA SER A 108 14.94 4.90 0.83
C SER A 108 16.10 4.03 1.32
N LEU A 109 16.17 3.74 2.63
CA LEU A 109 17.11 2.76 3.19
C LEU A 109 16.41 1.40 3.30
N PHE A 110 17.03 0.38 2.69
CA PHE A 110 16.50 -0.98 2.64
C PHE A 110 17.21 -1.87 3.66
N LYS A 111 16.44 -2.63 4.45
CA LYS A 111 16.97 -3.71 5.28
C LYS A 111 16.16 -4.99 5.06
N PHE A 112 16.85 -6.07 4.71
CA PHE A 112 16.25 -7.40 4.68
C PHE A 112 16.23 -7.96 6.10
N LEU A 113 15.04 -8.34 6.56
CA LEU A 113 14.86 -9.09 7.79
C LEU A 113 14.67 -10.55 7.39
N ASN A 114 15.68 -11.37 7.64
CA ASN A 114 15.59 -12.82 7.49
C ASN A 114 14.88 -13.39 8.73
N ALA A 115 13.94 -14.30 8.49
CA ALA A 115 13.28 -15.09 9.53
C ALA A 115 14.18 -16.26 9.98
#